data_AF-A0A8H7KWK7-F1
#
_entry.id   AF-A0A8H7KWK7-F1
#
_cell.length_a   1.000
_cell.length_b   1.000
_cell.length_c   1.000
_cell.angle_alpha   90.00
_cell.angle_beta   90.00
_cell.angle_gamma   90.00
#
_symmetry.space_group_name_H-M   'P 1'
#
loop_
_entity.id
_entity.type
_entity.pdbx_description
1 polymer ?
#
loop_
_entity_poly.entity_id
_entity_poly.type
_entity_poly.pdbx_seq_one_letter_code
_entity_poly.pdbx_strand_id
1 'polypeptide(L)'
;MYCESGMTRDMAETYLSAAQLYFQYLQLVHAAHCSPKTAGQRPAVMHPHDFFLAVHPDMPPGIFDWLDTNITPLHEIRWPDLDELYNY
;
A
#
# COMPACT_ATOMS: atom_id res chain seq x y z
N MET A 1 25.55 14.58 -5.68
CA MET A 1 24.27 15.22 -5.31
C MET A 1 23.66 14.28 -4.29
N TYR A 2 23.73 14.64 -3.02
CA TYR A 2 23.21 13.80 -1.93
C TYR A 2 21.79 14.28 -1.65
N CYS A 3 20.82 13.40 -1.90
CA CYS A 3 19.45 13.59 -1.42
C CYS A 3 19.49 13.52 0.11
N GLU A 4 19.04 14.57 0.80
CA GLU A 4 18.92 14.57 2.27
C GLU A 4 17.75 13.70 2.78
N SER A 5 17.02 13.04 1.88
CA SER A 5 16.29 11.82 2.18
C SER A 5 17.10 10.64 1.63
N GLY A 6 17.63 9.78 2.51
CA GLY A 6 18.47 8.63 2.12
C GLY A 6 17.77 7.53 1.29
N MET A 7 16.70 7.84 0.56
CA MET A 7 15.94 6.94 -0.32
C MET A 7 16.37 7.18 -1.77
N THR A 8 16.76 6.12 -2.49
CA THR A 8 17.09 6.23 -3.91
C THR A 8 15.81 6.33 -4.76
N ARG A 9 15.93 6.82 -6.00
CA ARG A 9 14.82 6.89 -6.95
C ARG A 9 14.14 5.52 -7.16
N ASP A 10 14.91 4.48 -7.38
CA ASP A 10 14.39 3.11 -7.57
C ASP A 10 13.60 2.62 -6.35
N MET A 11 14.08 2.94 -5.14
CA MET A 11 13.35 2.64 -3.91
C MET A 11 12.04 3.42 -3.85
N ALA A 12 12.05 4.71 -4.16
CA ALA A 12 10.84 5.52 -4.15
C ALA A 12 9.80 5.06 -5.19
N GLU A 13 10.23 4.69 -6.40
CA GLU A 13 9.36 4.13 -7.44
C GLU A 13 8.72 2.80 -7.00
N THR A 14 9.49 1.96 -6.31
CA THR A 14 8.99 0.72 -5.69
C THR A 14 7.95 1.03 -4.59
N TYR A 15 8.24 2.00 -3.71
CA TYR A 15 7.32 2.44 -2.65
C TYR A 15 6.00 2.96 -3.23
N LEU A 16 6.06 3.79 -4.27
CA LEU A 16 4.89 4.33 -4.94
C LEU A 16 4.06 3.23 -5.61
N SER A 17 4.71 2.25 -6.23
CA SER A 17 4.03 1.11 -6.84
C SER A 17 3.30 0.25 -5.81
N ALA A 18 3.94 -0.03 -4.67
CA ALA A 18 3.31 -0.75 -3.56
C ALA A 18 2.13 0.04 -2.97
N ALA A 19 2.25 1.36 -2.81
CA ALA A 19 1.17 2.22 -2.36
C ALA A 19 -0.04 2.22 -3.31
N GLN A 20 0.20 2.23 -4.63
CA GLN A 20 -0.86 2.15 -5.62
C GLN A 20 -1.61 0.82 -5.55
N LEU A 21 -0.90 -0.31 -5.43
CA LEU A 21 -1.52 -1.63 -5.26
C LEU A 21 -2.36 -1.68 -3.97
N TYR A 22 -1.82 -1.18 -2.87
CA TYR A 22 -2.55 -1.11 -1.61
C TYR A 22 -3.83 -0.27 -1.71
N PHE A 23 -3.76 0.88 -2.39
CA PHE A 23 -4.92 1.74 -2.61
C PHE A 23 -5.99 1.05 -3.46
N GLN A 24 -5.60 0.33 -4.52
CA GLN A 24 -6.54 -0.47 -5.31
C GLN A 24 -7.23 -1.56 -4.47
N TYR A 25 -6.47 -2.23 -3.60
CA TYR A 25 -7.04 -3.18 -2.65
C TYR A 25 -8.08 -2.51 -1.73
N LEU A 26 -7.78 -1.33 -1.17
CA LEU A 26 -8.74 -0.59 -0.33
C LEU A 26 -10.01 -0.22 -1.10
N GLN A 27 -9.89 0.18 -2.37
CA GLN A 27 -11.06 0.47 -3.21
C GLN A 27 -11.92 -0.77 -3.44
N LEU A 28 -11.32 -1.93 -3.69
CA LEU A 28 -12.03 -3.19 -3.86
C LEU A 28 -12.73 -3.64 -2.58
N VAL A 29 -12.04 -3.56 -1.45
CA VAL A 29 -12.60 -3.85 -0.13
C VAL A 29 -13.77 -2.91 0.17
N HIS A 30 -13.59 -1.60 -0.04
CA HIS A 30 -14.64 -0.62 0.14
C HIS A 30 -15.87 -0.91 -0.75
N ALA A 31 -15.66 -1.22 -2.03
CA ALA A 31 -16.75 -1.61 -2.93
C ALA A 31 -17.48 -2.88 -2.47
N ALA A 32 -16.75 -3.86 -1.93
CA ALA A 32 -17.33 -5.08 -1.36
C ALA A 32 -18.13 -4.82 -0.07
N HIS A 33 -17.73 -3.85 0.75
CA HIS A 33 -18.47 -3.41 1.94
C HIS A 33 -19.71 -2.57 1.60
N CYS A 34 -19.64 -1.75 0.56
CA CYS A 34 -20.73 -0.87 0.13
C CYS A 34 -21.75 -1.57 -0.79
N SER A 35 -21.51 -2.83 -1.17
CA SER A 35 -22.44 -3.58 -1.99
C SER A 35 -23.72 -3.93 -1.20
N PRO A 36 -24.91 -3.61 -1.70
CA PRO A 36 -26.17 -3.92 -1.03
C PRO A 36 -26.40 -5.44 -0.89
N LYS A 37 -25.69 -6.28 -1.66
CA LYS A 37 -25.77 -7.75 -1.57
C LYS A 37 -25.03 -8.32 -0.36
N THR A 38 -24.09 -7.57 0.20
CA THR A 38 -23.29 -7.95 1.39
C THR A 38 -23.68 -7.11 2.61
N ALA A 39 -24.69 -6.25 2.51
CA ALA A 39 -25.22 -5.47 3.62
C ALA A 39 -25.73 -6.39 4.75
N GLY A 40 -24.92 -6.55 5.80
CA GLY A 40 -25.19 -7.41 6.95
C GLY A 40 -24.23 -8.60 7.10
N GLN A 41 -23.44 -8.91 6.07
CA GLN A 41 -22.29 -9.81 6.20
C GLN A 41 -21.04 -8.94 6.37
N ARG A 42 -20.29 -9.12 7.46
CA ARG A 42 -18.90 -8.63 7.49
C ARG A 42 -18.16 -9.40 6.41
N PRO A 43 -17.68 -8.76 5.32
CA PRO A 43 -16.74 -9.42 4.43
C PRO A 43 -15.58 -9.88 5.29
N ALA A 44 -15.16 -11.13 5.12
CA ALA A 44 -13.85 -11.54 5.61
C ALA A 44 -12.83 -10.73 4.80
N VAL A 45 -12.43 -9.57 5.34
CA VAL A 45 -11.42 -8.72 4.73
C VAL A 45 -10.10 -9.46 4.91
N MET A 46 -9.71 -10.19 3.86
CA MET A 46 -8.42 -10.85 3.77
C MET A 46 -7.34 -9.78 3.86
N HIS A 47 -6.29 -9.99 4.67
CA HIS A 47 -5.18 -9.06 4.77
C HIS A 47 -4.61 -8.76 3.37
N PRO A 48 -4.22 -7.52 3.05
CA PRO A 48 -3.78 -7.13 1.71
C PRO A 48 -2.66 -8.03 1.18
N HIS A 49 -1.71 -8.42 2.04
CA HIS A 49 -0.65 -9.35 1.64
C HIS A 49 -1.20 -10.71 1.18
N ASP A 50 -2.15 -11.29 1.93
CA ASP A 50 -2.78 -12.57 1.57
C ASP A 50 -3.59 -12.45 0.28
N PHE A 51 -4.27 -11.32 0.08
CA PHE A 51 -5.04 -11.04 -1.15
C PHE A 51 -4.13 -11.06 -2.37
N PHE A 52 -2.98 -10.39 -2.28
CA PHE A 52 -2.04 -10.34 -3.39
C PHE A 52 -1.24 -11.62 -3.56
N LEU A 53 -0.94 -12.37 -2.50
CA LEU A 53 -0.28 -13.69 -2.61
C LEU A 53 -1.10 -14.69 -3.43
N ALA A 54 -2.42 -14.59 -3.42
CA ALA A 54 -3.29 -15.42 -4.25
C ALA A 54 -3.09 -15.20 -5.76
N VAL A 55 -2.60 -14.01 -6.16
CA VAL A 55 -2.39 -13.61 -7.56
C VAL A 55 -0.90 -13.56 -7.92
N HIS A 56 -0.05 -13.23 -6.94
CA HIS A 56 1.39 -13.07 -7.04
C HIS A 56 2.09 -13.88 -5.93
N PRO A 57 2.29 -15.20 -6.13
CA PRO A 57 2.85 -16.08 -5.10
C PRO A 57 4.27 -15.70 -4.66
N ASP A 58 5.02 -15.04 -5.54
CA ASP A 58 6.41 -14.62 -5.29
C ASP A 58 6.52 -13.24 -4.62
N MET A 59 5.39 -12.68 -4.16
CA MET A 59 5.38 -11.37 -3.51
C MET A 59 6.16 -11.41 -2.19
N PRO A 60 7.09 -10.46 -1.95
CA PRO A 60 7.85 -10.43 -0.72
C PRO A 60 6.96 -10.18 0.50
N PRO A 61 7.22 -10.84 1.64
CA PRO A 61 6.46 -10.63 2.87
C PRO A 61 6.62 -9.19 3.36
N GLY A 62 5.54 -8.64 3.93
CA GLY A 62 5.55 -7.34 4.59
C GLY A 62 5.64 -6.11 3.69
N ILE A 63 5.50 -6.29 2.36
CA ILE A 63 5.55 -5.17 1.39
C ILE A 63 4.48 -4.08 1.63
N PHE A 64 3.42 -4.41 2.38
CA PHE A 64 2.33 -3.48 2.74
C PHE A 64 2.32 -3.07 4.21
N ASP A 65 3.19 -3.63 5.05
CA ASP A 65 3.16 -3.41 6.51
C ASP A 65 3.40 -1.94 6.88
N TRP A 66 4.13 -1.22 6.03
CA TRP A 66 4.39 0.21 6.19
C TRP A 66 3.15 1.09 5.90
N LEU A 67 2.11 0.54 5.26
CA LEU A 67 0.84 1.21 4.94
C LEU A 67 -0.29 0.82 5.88
N ASP A 68 -0.13 -0.25 6.66
CA ASP A 68 -1.08 -0.62 7.71
C ASP A 68 -0.83 0.24 8.94
N THR A 69 -1.79 1.09 9.30
CA THR A 69 -1.68 1.98 10.46
C THR A 69 -1.73 1.26 11.80
N ASN A 70 -2.12 -0.02 11.83
CA ASN A 70 -2.00 -0.86 13.02
C ASN A 70 -0.56 -1.34 13.24
N ILE A 71 0.27 -1.36 12.19
CA ILE A 71 1.66 -1.80 12.23
C ILE A 71 2.60 -0.59 12.25
N THR A 72 2.35 0.38 11.36
CA THR A 72 3.17 1.60 11.20
C THR A 72 2.32 2.85 11.47
N PRO A 73 2.52 3.54 12.60
CA PRO A 73 1.82 4.78 12.89
C PRO A 73 1.99 5.82 11.77
N LEU A 74 0.92 6.56 11.43
CA LEU A 74 0.91 7.51 10.30
C LEU A 74 2.07 8.53 10.32
N HIS A 75 2.51 8.96 11.51
CA HIS A 75 3.59 9.93 11.67
C HIS A 75 4.99 9.35 11.46
N GLU A 76 5.11 8.01 11.40
CA GLU A 76 6.36 7.30 11.12
C GLU A 76 6.50 6.95 9.62
N ILE A 77 5.42 7.11 8.84
CA ILE A 77 5.44 6.86 7.40
C ILE A 77 6.26 7.96 6.72
N ARG A 78 7.47 7.60 6.26
CA ARG A 78 8.29 8.47 5.43
C ARG A 78 7.87 8.35 3.97
N TRP A 79 7.04 9.28 3.53
CA TRP A 79 6.67 9.37 2.13
C TRP A 79 7.86 9.86 1.29
N PRO A 80 8.07 9.29 0.09
CA PRO A 80 9.02 9.85 -0.85
C PRO A 80 8.63 11.29 -1.22
N ASP A 81 9.62 12.17 -1.32
CA ASP A 81 9.42 13.53 -1.78
C ASP A 81 9.13 13.52 -3.29
N LEU A 82 7.90 13.88 -3.64
CA LEU A 82 7.44 13.85 -5.03
C LEU A 82 8.08 14.98 -5.86
N ASP A 83 8.37 16.13 -5.24
CA ASP A 83 8.98 17.26 -5.94
C ASP A 83 10.43 16.90 -6.31
N GLU A 84 11.14 16.22 -5.41
CA GLU A 84 12.48 15.67 -5.66
C GLU A 84 12.47 14.58 -6.76
N LEU A 85 11.46 13.71 -6.77
CA LEU A 85 11.35 12.62 -7.75
C LEU A 85 11.06 13.09 -9.17
N TYR A 86 10.18 14.09 -9.30
CA TYR A 86 9.68 14.56 -10.59
C TYR A 86 10.38 15.84 -11.07
N ASN A 87 11.34 16.39 -10.31
CA ASN A 87 12.03 17.65 -10.59
C ASN A 87 11.05 18.80 -10.90
N TYR A 88 10.01 18.93 -10.08
CA TYR A 88 9.04 20.02 -10.21
C TYR A 88 9.56 21.35 -9.62
#